data_AF-A0A7W0DU66-F1
#
_entry.id   AF-A0A7W0DU66-F1
#
_cell.length_a   1.000
_cell.length_b   1.000
_cell.length_c   1.000
_cell.angle_alpha   90.00
_cell.angle_beta   90.00
_cell.angle_gamma   90.00
#
_symmetry.space_group_name_H-M   'P 1'
#
loop_
_entity.id
_entity.type
_entity.pdbx_description
1 polymer ?
#
loop_
_entity_poly.entity_id
_entity_poly.type
_entity_poly.pdbx_seq_one_letter_code
_entity_poly.pdbx_strand_id
1 'polypeptide(L)'
;MAGTGERARHWQYEELPGVDLLRARYISKTFVRHTHENFVIAAISDGVEVFHHGGADQYAGPGALALVNPDTPHTGRAGVPEGWRYGAVYPAPDLVAAIAAETTTIRGTPGFVEPVLDDPYAVRLVHEVLRAAEEGNALAADTLLRVAVTRLLRLNGGPLRQRLVRSAGARLAARARAQLEERLTDPPSLEQLAEGLGTSPFALLRAFRDTYGMPPHAWLTDARVRAARRLLDAGTSPADAAVTVGFTDQPHLNRHFARIVGVPPGAYQRERKNVQDSGRALLVPSEACQNRQHPHPQA
;
A
#
# COMPACT_ATOMS: atom_id res chain seq x y z
N MET A 1 3.57 -23.31 -21.43
CA MET A 1 2.49 -22.39 -21.81
C MET A 1 2.45 -21.23 -20.82
N ALA A 2 2.95 -20.05 -21.20
CA ALA A 2 2.94 -18.88 -20.33
C ALA A 2 1.50 -18.36 -20.21
N GLY A 3 0.92 -18.46 -19.00
CA GLY A 3 -0.48 -18.10 -18.75
C GLY A 3 -0.84 -16.69 -19.23
N THR A 4 -1.80 -16.62 -20.14
CA THR A 4 -2.22 -15.42 -20.88
C THR A 4 -3.09 -14.46 -20.07
N GLY A 5 -3.56 -14.85 -18.88
CA GLY A 5 -4.45 -14.05 -18.03
C GLY A 5 -3.76 -12.99 -17.16
N GLU A 6 -4.56 -12.07 -16.64
CA GLU A 6 -4.19 -11.20 -15.52
C GLU A 6 -3.94 -12.04 -14.27
N ARG A 7 -2.88 -11.72 -13.54
CA ARG A 7 -2.52 -12.41 -12.29
C ARG A 7 -1.96 -11.41 -11.31
N ALA A 8 -2.38 -11.49 -10.06
CA ALA A 8 -1.85 -10.68 -8.99
C ALA A 8 -1.83 -11.48 -7.70
N ARG A 9 -0.73 -11.34 -6.95
CA ARG A 9 -0.55 -11.91 -5.61
C ARG A 9 -0.10 -10.79 -4.71
N HIS A 10 -0.87 -10.53 -3.65
CA HIS A 10 -0.60 -9.52 -2.65
C HIS A 10 -0.44 -10.22 -1.30
N TRP A 11 0.72 -10.12 -0.65
CA TRP A 11 1.03 -10.87 0.57
C TRP A 11 1.89 -10.05 1.54
N GLN A 12 2.15 -10.64 2.71
CA GLN A 12 3.06 -10.13 3.74
C GLN A 12 4.11 -11.21 3.97
N TYR A 13 5.27 -10.82 4.44
CA TYR A 13 6.28 -11.76 4.90
C TYR A 13 6.54 -11.47 6.37
N GLU A 14 6.36 -12.46 7.24
CA GLU A 14 6.34 -12.27 8.71
C GLU A 14 7.65 -11.68 9.21
N GLU A 15 8.77 -12.14 8.65
CA GLU A 15 10.13 -11.72 8.94
C GLU A 15 10.50 -10.39 8.26
N LEU A 16 9.58 -9.76 7.53
CA LEU A 16 9.69 -8.41 6.97
C LEU A 16 8.49 -7.55 7.39
N PRO A 17 8.35 -7.24 8.69
CA PRO A 17 7.17 -6.58 9.23
C PRO A 17 7.01 -5.15 8.70
N GLY A 18 5.75 -4.72 8.55
CA GLY A 18 5.43 -3.38 8.05
C GLY A 18 5.65 -3.21 6.54
N VAL A 19 5.82 -4.29 5.79
CA VAL A 19 6.00 -4.25 4.33
C VAL A 19 5.00 -5.18 3.67
N ASP A 20 4.15 -4.61 2.83
CA ASP A 20 3.34 -5.42 1.92
C ASP A 20 4.07 -5.65 0.61
N LEU A 21 3.79 -6.80 -0.01
CA LEU A 21 4.45 -7.27 -1.22
C LEU A 21 3.39 -7.57 -2.28
N LEU A 22 3.66 -7.18 -3.52
CA LEU A 22 2.82 -7.48 -4.67
C LEU A 22 3.66 -7.95 -5.85
N ARG A 23 3.19 -8.99 -6.54
CA ARG A 23 3.56 -9.28 -7.92
C ARG A 23 2.29 -9.28 -8.75
N ALA A 24 2.32 -8.55 -9.85
CA ALA A 24 1.16 -8.48 -10.72
C ALA A 24 1.53 -8.37 -12.20
N ARG A 25 0.61 -8.90 -13.01
CA ARG A 25 0.48 -8.65 -14.44
C ARG A 25 -0.97 -8.28 -14.70
N TYR A 26 -1.17 -7.08 -15.23
CA TYR A 26 -2.48 -6.59 -15.63
C TYR A 26 -2.48 -6.21 -17.10
N ILE A 27 -3.64 -6.34 -17.76
CA ILE A 27 -3.82 -6.02 -19.18
C ILE A 27 -4.92 -4.97 -19.33
N SER A 28 -6.12 -5.25 -18.82
CA SER A 28 -7.28 -4.35 -18.91
C SER A 28 -7.59 -3.65 -17.59
N LYS A 29 -6.89 -4.01 -16.51
CA LYS A 29 -7.04 -3.38 -15.20
C LYS A 29 -6.88 -1.87 -15.28
N THR A 30 -7.85 -1.18 -14.68
CA THR A 30 -7.75 0.24 -14.33
C THR A 30 -8.00 0.40 -12.84
N PHE A 31 -7.01 0.93 -12.13
CA PHE A 31 -7.14 1.38 -10.76
C PHE A 31 -7.84 2.74 -10.75
N VAL A 32 -8.92 2.83 -9.98
CA VAL A 32 -9.61 4.10 -9.76
C VAL A 32 -8.73 5.05 -8.95
N ARG A 33 -9.13 6.31 -8.86
CA ARG A 33 -8.44 7.25 -7.98
C ARG A 33 -8.52 6.78 -6.53
N HIS A 34 -7.37 6.55 -5.90
CA HIS A 34 -7.25 6.01 -4.55
C HIS A 34 -5.95 6.48 -3.87
N THR A 35 -5.78 6.10 -2.61
CA THR A 35 -4.58 6.37 -1.81
C THR A 35 -4.05 5.11 -1.12
N HIS A 36 -2.82 5.16 -0.64
CA HIS A 36 -2.23 4.12 0.22
C HIS A 36 -1.72 4.73 1.52
N GLU A 37 -1.81 3.97 2.61
CA GLU A 37 -1.22 4.35 3.92
C GLU A 37 0.30 4.12 3.94
N ASN A 38 0.79 3.23 3.08
CA ASN A 38 2.20 2.93 2.90
C ASN A 38 2.72 3.60 1.62
N PHE A 39 4.04 3.68 1.50
CA PHE A 39 4.67 4.01 0.23
C PHE A 39 4.30 2.95 -0.83
N VAL A 40 4.35 3.34 -2.11
CA VAL A 40 4.36 2.39 -3.23
C VAL A 40 5.71 2.54 -3.92
N ILE A 41 6.45 1.44 -3.99
CA ILE A 41 7.66 1.34 -4.79
C ILE A 41 7.44 0.21 -5.79
N ALA A 42 6.96 0.54 -6.98
CA ALA A 42 6.59 -0.40 -8.03
C ALA A 42 7.67 -0.45 -9.11
N ALA A 43 8.34 -1.59 -9.22
CA ALA A 43 9.38 -1.88 -10.21
C ALA A 43 8.76 -2.51 -11.46
N ILE A 44 8.83 -1.81 -12.59
CA ILE A 44 8.25 -2.25 -13.86
C ILE A 44 9.25 -3.15 -14.60
N SER A 45 8.78 -4.34 -14.96
CA SER A 45 9.59 -5.37 -15.65
C SER A 45 9.23 -5.55 -17.13
N ASP A 46 8.00 -5.21 -17.51
CA ASP A 46 7.45 -5.42 -18.85
C ASP A 46 6.23 -4.50 -19.05
N GLY A 47 6.01 -4.06 -20.29
CA GLY A 47 4.93 -3.12 -20.62
C GLY A 47 5.08 -1.73 -19.99
N VAL A 48 3.98 -0.98 -19.89
CA VAL A 48 3.98 0.39 -19.36
C VAL A 48 2.83 0.60 -18.40
N GLU A 49 3.14 1.05 -17.18
CA GLU A 49 2.15 1.60 -16.26
C GLU A 49 1.95 3.09 -16.55
N VAL A 50 0.70 3.51 -16.66
CA VAL A 50 0.32 4.92 -16.69
C VAL A 50 -0.55 5.25 -15.49
N PHE A 51 -0.17 6.27 -14.74
CA PHE A 51 -0.88 6.67 -13.54
C PHE A 51 -0.98 8.19 -13.46
N HIS A 52 -2.15 8.68 -13.09
CA HIS A 52 -2.34 10.10 -12.89
C HIS A 52 -1.83 10.51 -11.50
N HIS A 53 -0.78 11.30 -11.45
CA HIS A 53 -0.15 11.77 -10.22
C HIS A 53 0.33 13.22 -10.40
N GLY A 54 0.14 14.06 -9.38
CA GLY A 54 0.58 15.46 -9.43
C GLY A 54 -0.13 16.31 -10.49
N GLY A 55 -1.33 15.92 -10.93
CA GLY A 55 -2.12 16.66 -11.93
C GLY A 55 -1.85 16.28 -13.39
N ALA A 56 -0.94 15.34 -13.64
CA ALA A 56 -0.62 14.85 -14.98
C ALA A 56 -0.53 13.31 -15.00
N ASP A 57 -0.61 12.74 -16.21
CA ASP A 57 -0.32 11.32 -16.42
C ASP A 57 1.20 11.10 -16.40
N GLN A 58 1.63 10.12 -15.62
CA GLN A 58 3.01 9.66 -15.49
C GLN A 58 3.16 8.30 -16.16
N TYR A 59 4.34 8.03 -16.71
CA TYR A 59 4.60 6.82 -17.52
C TYR A 59 5.82 6.10 -16.95
N ALA A 60 5.64 4.86 -16.51
CA ALA A 60 6.72 4.00 -16.05
C ALA A 60 6.81 2.76 -16.92
N GLY A 61 7.87 2.67 -17.72
CA GLY A 61 8.20 1.51 -18.56
C GLY A 61 9.25 0.61 -17.89
N PRO A 62 9.70 -0.45 -18.58
CA PRO A 62 10.67 -1.40 -18.03
C PRO A 62 11.98 -0.70 -17.65
N GLY A 63 12.50 -0.98 -16.45
CA GLY A 63 13.69 -0.32 -15.90
C GLY A 63 13.39 0.93 -15.07
N ALA A 64 12.15 1.43 -15.09
CA ALA A 64 11.70 2.51 -14.24
C ALA A 64 10.92 1.99 -13.01
N LEU A 65 10.87 2.85 -11.99
CA LEU A 65 10.05 2.70 -10.80
C LEU A 65 8.90 3.71 -10.84
N ALA A 66 7.69 3.26 -10.54
CA ALA A 66 6.58 4.13 -10.14
C ALA A 66 6.59 4.26 -8.61
N LEU A 67 6.65 5.52 -8.15
CA LEU A 67 6.82 5.90 -6.75
C LEU A 67 5.59 6.71 -6.31
N VAL A 68 4.93 6.27 -5.24
CA VAL A 68 3.80 6.99 -4.65
C VAL A 68 4.01 7.13 -3.15
N ASN A 69 3.93 8.36 -2.65
CA ASN A 69 4.02 8.65 -1.24
C ASN A 69 2.70 8.31 -0.51
N PRO A 70 2.73 8.04 0.80
CA PRO A 70 1.51 7.86 1.59
C PRO A 70 0.48 8.99 1.39
N ASP A 71 -0.80 8.63 1.46
CA ASP A 71 -1.95 9.53 1.32
C ASP A 71 -1.97 10.36 0.02
N THR A 72 -1.24 9.92 -1.01
CA THR A 72 -1.13 10.61 -2.29
C THR A 72 -2.11 10.04 -3.32
N PRO A 73 -3.10 10.83 -3.79
CA PRO A 73 -4.10 10.37 -4.74
C PRO A 73 -3.49 10.05 -6.09
N HIS A 74 -3.71 8.84 -6.57
CA HIS A 74 -3.24 8.41 -7.88
C HIS A 74 -4.20 7.38 -8.50
N THR A 75 -3.97 7.07 -9.78
CA THR A 75 -4.69 6.02 -10.53
C THR A 75 -3.68 4.98 -11.01
N GLY A 76 -4.09 4.07 -11.90
CA GLY A 76 -3.15 3.17 -12.58
C GLY A 76 -3.87 2.46 -13.73
N ARG A 77 -3.21 2.34 -14.88
CA ARG A 77 -3.75 1.65 -16.06
C ARG A 77 -2.61 1.21 -16.96
N ALA A 78 -2.90 0.33 -17.91
CA ALA A 78 -1.97 -0.01 -18.96
C ALA A 78 -1.73 1.21 -19.88
N GLY A 79 -0.46 1.41 -20.25
CA GLY A 79 -0.05 2.35 -21.31
C GLY A 79 0.01 1.73 -22.70
N VAL A 80 0.03 0.39 -22.77
CA VAL A 80 0.16 -0.40 -24.00
C VAL A 80 -0.82 -1.58 -23.99
N PRO A 81 -1.24 -2.11 -25.16
CA PRO A 81 -2.25 -3.18 -25.25
C PRO A 81 -1.87 -4.48 -24.53
N GLU A 82 -0.58 -4.78 -24.41
CA GLU A 82 -0.04 -5.98 -23.77
C GLU A 82 -0.16 -5.94 -22.24
N GLY A 83 -0.46 -4.76 -21.68
CA GLY A 83 -0.53 -4.52 -20.26
C GLY A 83 0.80 -4.10 -19.63
N TRP A 84 0.98 -4.44 -18.35
CA TRP A 84 2.26 -4.29 -17.66
C TRP A 84 2.47 -5.38 -16.63
N ARG A 85 3.73 -5.70 -16.36
CA ARG A 85 4.16 -6.63 -15.31
C ARG A 85 5.10 -5.91 -14.36
N TYR A 86 4.82 -6.02 -13.07
CA TYR A 86 5.58 -5.33 -12.04
C TYR A 86 5.61 -6.11 -10.73
N GLY A 87 6.60 -5.76 -9.91
CA GLY A 87 6.67 -6.12 -8.51
C GLY A 87 6.64 -4.85 -7.68
N ALA A 88 5.90 -4.83 -6.59
CA ALA A 88 5.85 -3.67 -5.70
C ALA A 88 6.10 -4.06 -4.25
N VAL A 89 6.80 -3.19 -3.54
CA VAL A 89 6.93 -3.22 -2.08
C VAL A 89 6.25 -1.98 -1.52
N TYR A 90 5.56 -2.16 -0.39
CA TYR A 90 4.82 -1.10 0.27
C TYR A 90 5.31 -0.90 1.71
N PRO A 91 6.51 -0.33 1.91
CA PRO A 91 7.05 -0.12 3.24
C PRO A 91 6.23 0.91 4.01
N ALA A 92 5.98 0.63 5.28
CA ALA A 92 5.29 1.53 6.19
C ALA A 92 6.07 2.86 6.35
N PRO A 93 5.38 3.98 6.62
CA PRO A 93 6.03 5.28 6.78
C PRO A 93 7.14 5.29 7.84
N ASP A 94 6.92 4.62 8.96
CA ASP A 94 7.88 4.56 10.07
C ASP A 94 9.17 3.82 9.68
N LEU A 95 9.07 2.78 8.85
CA LEU A 95 10.24 2.05 8.34
C LEU A 95 11.08 2.94 7.41
N VAL A 96 10.42 3.65 6.49
CA VAL A 96 11.11 4.59 5.59
C VAL A 96 11.73 5.74 6.38
N ALA A 97 11.04 6.23 7.41
CA ALA A 97 11.57 7.27 8.31
C ALA A 97 12.81 6.81 9.07
N ALA A 98 12.82 5.59 9.60
CA ALA A 98 13.99 5.01 10.27
C ALA A 98 15.19 4.89 9.31
N ILE A 99 14.98 4.35 8.11
CA ILE A 99 16.04 4.24 7.09
C ILE A 99 16.56 5.62 6.70
N ALA A 100 15.68 6.61 6.50
CA ALA A 100 16.07 7.96 6.12
C ALA A 100 16.94 8.62 7.19
N ALA A 101 16.61 8.44 8.47
CA ALA A 101 17.34 9.01 9.60
C ALA A 101 18.78 8.46 9.71
N GLU A 102 18.98 7.19 9.37
CA GLU A 102 20.29 6.54 9.41
C GLU A 102 21.16 6.84 8.18
N THR A 103 20.55 7.05 7.01
CA THR A 103 21.27 6.95 5.72
C THR A 103 21.28 8.22 4.88
N THR A 104 20.52 9.24 5.29
CA THR A 104 20.32 10.50 4.54
C THR A 104 20.40 11.73 5.45
N THR A 105 20.32 12.92 4.85
CA THR A 105 20.28 14.21 5.55
C THR A 105 18.90 14.89 5.45
N ILE A 106 17.85 14.15 5.06
CA ILE A 106 16.50 14.70 4.86
C ILE A 106 15.96 15.15 6.22
N ARG A 107 15.50 16.41 6.30
CA ARG A 107 14.87 16.96 7.52
C ARG A 107 13.36 16.92 7.39
N GLY A 108 12.66 16.44 8.42
CA GLY A 108 11.20 16.29 8.42
C GLY A 108 10.76 14.90 7.91
N THR A 109 9.50 14.77 7.50
CA THR A 109 8.96 13.51 7.00
C THR A 109 9.57 13.19 5.62
N PRO A 110 10.30 12.08 5.44
CA PRO A 110 10.91 11.76 4.16
C PRO A 110 9.86 11.25 3.17
N GLY A 111 10.14 11.44 1.88
CA GLY A 111 9.42 10.78 0.79
C GLY A 111 10.07 11.07 -0.56
N PHE A 112 9.43 10.62 -1.63
CA PHE A 112 9.93 10.76 -2.99
C PHE A 112 9.47 12.08 -3.62
N VAL A 113 10.38 12.75 -4.32
CA VAL A 113 10.11 14.02 -5.01
C VAL A 113 9.43 13.75 -6.35
N GLU A 114 10.08 12.96 -7.20
CA GLU A 114 9.55 12.57 -8.50
C GLU A 114 8.76 11.26 -8.42
N PRO A 115 7.60 11.15 -9.10
CA PRO A 115 6.78 9.95 -9.09
C PRO A 115 7.32 8.83 -9.98
N VAL A 116 8.25 9.13 -10.88
CA VAL A 116 8.90 8.13 -11.74
C VAL A 116 10.40 8.31 -11.64
N LEU A 117 11.13 7.21 -11.45
CA LEU A 117 12.58 7.19 -11.44
C LEU A 117 13.10 6.12 -12.39
N ASP A 118 13.90 6.50 -13.38
CA ASP A 118 14.64 5.57 -14.24
C ASP A 118 15.89 5.10 -13.48
N ASP A 119 15.83 3.89 -12.93
CA ASP A 119 16.92 3.29 -12.19
C ASP A 119 16.85 1.76 -12.26
N PRO A 120 17.39 1.15 -13.33
CA PRO A 120 17.34 -0.29 -13.53
C PRO A 120 18.01 -1.10 -12.41
N TYR A 121 18.91 -0.50 -11.63
CA TYR A 121 19.51 -1.15 -10.47
C TYR A 121 18.52 -1.24 -9.31
N ALA A 122 17.81 -0.16 -8.99
CA ALA A 122 16.78 -0.20 -7.95
C ALA A 122 15.58 -1.08 -8.35
N VAL A 123 15.22 -1.15 -9.64
CA VAL A 123 14.25 -2.14 -10.15
C VAL A 123 14.69 -3.57 -9.83
N ARG A 124 15.96 -3.91 -10.07
CA ARG A 124 16.49 -5.24 -9.71
C ARG A 124 16.41 -5.50 -8.21
N LEU A 125 16.83 -4.55 -7.38
CA LEU A 125 16.76 -4.69 -5.92
C LEU A 125 15.34 -4.99 -5.45
N VAL A 126 14.33 -4.27 -5.94
CA VAL A 126 12.92 -4.51 -5.57
C VAL A 126 12.47 -5.92 -5.97
N HIS A 127 12.84 -6.38 -7.17
CA HIS A 127 12.53 -7.75 -7.58
C HIS A 127 13.28 -8.82 -6.77
N GLU A 128 14.50 -8.54 -6.34
CA GLU A 128 15.29 -9.40 -5.46
C GLU A 128 14.72 -9.45 -4.03
N VAL A 129 14.19 -8.34 -3.49
CA VAL A 129 13.42 -8.33 -2.22
C VAL A 129 12.25 -9.30 -2.31
N LEU A 130 11.44 -9.19 -3.38
CA LEU A 130 10.28 -10.06 -3.58
C LEU A 130 10.68 -11.53 -3.70
N ARG A 131 11.77 -11.82 -4.43
CA ARG A 131 12.30 -13.19 -4.58
C ARG A 131 12.80 -13.74 -3.24
N ALA A 132 13.57 -12.95 -2.48
CA ALA A 132 14.08 -13.35 -1.18
C ALA A 132 12.95 -13.66 -0.18
N ALA A 133 11.89 -12.85 -0.17
CA ALA A 133 10.70 -13.12 0.64
C ALA A 133 9.96 -14.39 0.19
N GLU A 134 9.87 -14.67 -1.11
CA GLU A 134 9.29 -15.91 -1.65
C GLU A 134 10.11 -17.16 -1.28
N GLU A 135 11.42 -17.00 -1.15
CA GLU A 135 12.36 -18.07 -0.77
C GLU A 135 12.52 -18.23 0.76
N GLY A 136 11.86 -17.39 1.56
CA GLY A 136 12.00 -17.41 3.03
C GLY A 136 13.36 -16.92 3.53
N ASN A 137 14.07 -16.12 2.73
CA ASN A 137 15.37 -15.56 3.11
C ASN A 137 15.21 -14.17 3.74
N ALA A 138 14.84 -14.16 5.03
CA ALA A 138 14.62 -12.96 5.83
C ALA A 138 15.75 -11.94 5.76
N LEU A 139 16.99 -12.39 5.97
CA LEU A 139 18.15 -11.50 5.98
C LEU A 139 18.35 -10.82 4.62
N ALA A 140 18.24 -11.56 3.52
CA ALA A 140 18.37 -10.99 2.19
C ALA A 140 17.22 -10.02 1.90
N ALA A 141 15.97 -10.38 2.21
CA ALA A 141 14.81 -9.53 1.97
C ALA A 141 14.91 -8.17 2.69
N ASP A 142 15.23 -8.18 3.99
CA ASP A 142 15.39 -6.94 4.77
C ASP A 142 16.60 -6.11 4.30
N THR A 143 17.75 -6.75 4.07
CA THR A 143 18.96 -6.07 3.59
C THR A 143 18.70 -5.39 2.24
N LEU A 144 18.14 -6.11 1.28
CA LEU A 144 17.85 -5.58 -0.06
C LEU A 144 16.82 -4.45 -0.01
N LEU A 145 15.81 -4.55 0.87
CA LEU A 145 14.82 -3.49 1.04
C LEU A 145 15.48 -2.22 1.56
N ARG A 146 16.33 -2.33 2.60
CA ARG A 146 17.07 -1.18 3.15
C ARG A 146 17.98 -0.54 2.10
N VAL A 147 18.68 -1.35 1.31
CA VAL A 147 19.53 -0.86 0.21
C VAL A 147 18.69 -0.14 -0.86
N ALA A 148 17.56 -0.72 -1.26
CA ALA A 148 16.65 -0.12 -2.24
C ALA A 148 16.11 1.22 -1.75
N VAL A 149 15.51 1.26 -0.55
CA VAL A 149 14.93 2.48 0.04
C VAL A 149 16.00 3.55 0.24
N THR A 150 17.17 3.20 0.76
CA THR A 150 18.30 4.13 0.94
C THR A 150 18.70 4.76 -0.39
N ARG A 151 18.84 3.95 -1.44
CA ARG A 151 19.21 4.43 -2.77
C ARG A 151 18.16 5.39 -3.32
N LEU A 152 16.87 5.02 -3.23
CA LEU A 152 15.78 5.84 -3.72
C LEU A 152 15.69 7.19 -2.98
N LEU A 153 15.88 7.20 -1.66
CA LEU A 153 15.92 8.42 -0.88
C LEU A 153 17.15 9.29 -1.19
N ARG A 154 18.30 8.70 -1.53
CA ARG A 154 19.49 9.48 -1.92
C ARG A 154 19.36 10.11 -3.31
N LEU A 155 18.72 9.42 -4.24
CA LEU A 155 18.56 9.89 -5.63
C LEU A 155 17.35 10.81 -5.81
N ASN A 156 16.27 10.55 -5.07
CA ASN A 156 14.97 11.17 -5.30
C ASN A 156 14.23 11.50 -3.99
N GLY A 157 14.93 11.48 -2.84
CA GLY A 157 14.32 11.75 -1.55
C GLY A 157 14.31 13.24 -1.21
N GLY A 158 13.23 13.66 -0.56
CA GLY A 158 13.09 15.01 -0.03
C GLY A 158 12.06 15.06 1.11
N PRO A 159 11.92 16.22 1.77
CA PRO A 159 10.86 16.39 2.75
C PRO A 159 9.49 16.39 2.07
N LEU A 160 8.60 15.50 2.50
CA LEU A 160 7.20 15.60 2.15
C LEU A 160 6.65 16.93 2.67
N ARG A 161 6.04 17.70 1.77
CA ARG A 161 5.33 18.91 2.17
C ARG A 161 4.16 18.48 3.04
N GLN A 162 4.26 18.73 4.34
CA GLN A 162 3.09 18.67 5.19
C GLN A 162 2.03 19.58 4.59
N ARG A 163 0.85 19.02 4.30
CA ARG A 163 -0.34 19.81 3.93
C ARG A 163 -0.75 20.59 5.17
N LEU A 164 -0.07 21.69 5.43
CA LEU A 164 -0.47 22.61 6.47
C LEU A 164 -1.88 23.10 6.10
N VAL A 165 -2.83 22.89 7.01
CA VAL A 165 -4.22 23.30 6.85
C VAL A 165 -4.34 24.82 7.01
N ARG A 166 -3.76 25.57 6.07
CA ARG A 166 -3.57 27.03 6.21
C ARG A 166 -4.77 27.82 5.69
N SER A 167 -5.44 27.33 4.64
CA SER A 167 -6.59 28.02 4.05
C SER A 167 -7.91 27.66 4.75
N ALA A 168 -8.90 28.54 4.67
CA ALA A 168 -10.25 28.26 5.14
C ALA A 168 -10.86 27.03 4.44
N GLY A 169 -10.60 26.88 3.13
CA GLY A 169 -10.99 25.69 2.35
C GLY A 169 -10.34 24.41 2.86
N ALA A 170 -9.05 24.43 3.20
CA ALA A 170 -8.38 23.25 3.76
C ALA A 170 -8.96 22.86 5.13
N ARG A 171 -9.28 23.85 5.99
CA ARG A 171 -9.93 23.59 7.29
C ARG A 171 -11.32 23.00 7.12
N LEU A 172 -12.09 23.54 6.15
CA LEU A 172 -13.40 23.01 5.80
C LEU A 172 -13.31 21.55 5.33
N ALA A 173 -12.38 21.25 4.42
CA ALA A 173 -12.15 19.90 3.94
C ALA A 173 -11.70 18.94 5.07
N ALA A 174 -10.83 19.39 5.98
CA ALA A 174 -10.41 18.62 7.15
C ALA A 174 -11.59 18.27 8.06
N ARG A 175 -12.46 19.22 8.36
CA ARG A 175 -13.68 18.97 9.16
C ARG A 175 -14.64 18.01 8.46
N ALA A 176 -14.83 18.18 7.16
CA ALA A 176 -15.66 17.28 6.36
C ALA A 176 -15.12 15.84 6.36
N ARG A 177 -13.81 15.68 6.20
CA ARG A 177 -13.14 14.38 6.28
C ARG A 177 -13.34 13.74 7.66
N ALA A 178 -13.14 14.48 8.75
CA ALA A 178 -13.34 13.97 10.10
C ALA A 178 -14.77 13.45 10.32
N GLN A 179 -15.79 14.19 9.87
CA GLN A 179 -17.19 13.74 9.96
C GLN A 179 -17.46 12.48 9.12
N LEU A 180 -16.80 12.32 7.98
CA LEU A 180 -16.90 11.10 7.16
C LEU A 180 -16.18 9.91 7.81
N GLU A 181 -15.03 10.14 8.47
CA GLU A 181 -14.29 9.11 9.23
C GLU A 181 -15.09 8.61 10.43
N GLU A 182 -15.77 9.50 11.15
CA GLU A 182 -16.64 9.14 12.28
C GLU A 182 -17.89 8.36 11.84
N ARG A 183 -18.34 8.56 10.61
CA ARG A 183 -19.60 8.02 10.08
C ARG A 183 -19.38 7.20 8.80
N LEU A 184 -18.44 6.26 8.83
CA LEU A 184 -18.16 5.41 7.67
C LEU A 184 -19.36 4.59 7.22
N THR A 185 -20.18 4.08 8.13
CA THR A 185 -21.34 3.22 7.81
C THR A 185 -22.55 3.99 7.33
N ASP A 186 -22.87 5.09 8.02
CA ASP A 186 -24.00 5.98 7.72
C ASP A 186 -23.52 7.43 7.50
N PRO A 187 -22.89 7.72 6.34
CA PRO A 187 -22.36 9.04 6.05
C PRO A 187 -23.48 10.06 5.79
N PRO A 188 -23.31 11.34 6.18
CA PRO A 188 -24.24 12.39 5.79
C PRO A 188 -24.28 12.58 4.27
N SER A 189 -25.40 13.10 3.75
CA SER A 189 -25.47 13.58 2.36
C SER A 189 -24.52 14.78 2.16
N LEU A 190 -24.22 15.11 0.90
CA LEU A 190 -23.38 16.27 0.61
C LEU A 190 -24.01 17.57 1.13
N GLU A 191 -25.33 17.69 1.04
CA GLU A 191 -26.11 18.83 1.54
C GLU A 191 -26.01 18.92 3.06
N GLN A 192 -26.23 17.81 3.77
CA GLN A 192 -26.13 17.76 5.23
C GLN A 192 -24.70 18.08 5.72
N LEU A 193 -23.70 17.56 5.00
CA LEU A 193 -22.30 17.82 5.31
C LEU A 193 -21.93 19.30 5.06
N ALA A 194 -22.44 19.89 3.99
CA ALA A 194 -22.23 21.31 3.69
C ALA A 194 -22.94 22.23 4.70
N GLU A 195 -24.20 21.92 5.03
CA GLU A 195 -25.00 22.66 6.01
C GLU A 195 -24.36 22.63 7.39
N GLY A 196 -23.97 21.44 7.87
CA GLY A 196 -23.30 21.28 9.17
C GLY A 196 -21.94 22.00 9.28
N LEU A 197 -21.35 22.36 8.14
CA LEU A 197 -20.10 23.11 8.07
C LEU A 197 -20.29 24.58 7.66
N GLY A 198 -21.53 25.04 7.47
CA GLY A 198 -21.85 26.42 7.11
C GLY A 198 -21.34 26.81 5.72
N THR A 199 -21.40 25.91 4.74
CA THR A 199 -20.92 26.13 3.37
C THR A 199 -21.91 25.65 2.32
N SER A 200 -21.64 25.92 1.04
CA SER A 200 -22.43 25.35 -0.06
C SER A 200 -21.84 24.01 -0.54
N PRO A 201 -22.66 23.10 -1.08
CA PRO A 201 -22.20 21.82 -1.63
C PRO A 201 -21.04 21.96 -2.63
N PHE A 202 -21.14 22.92 -3.57
CA PHE A 202 -20.10 23.16 -4.57
C PHE A 202 -18.80 23.71 -3.96
N ALA A 203 -18.89 24.59 -2.96
CA ALA A 203 -17.71 25.09 -2.26
C ALA A 203 -17.01 23.96 -1.50
N LEU A 204 -17.78 23.07 -0.85
CA LEU A 204 -17.25 21.90 -0.17
C LEU A 204 -16.57 20.92 -1.15
N LEU A 205 -17.21 20.59 -2.28
CA LEU A 205 -16.62 19.71 -3.29
C LEU A 205 -15.28 20.25 -3.81
N ARG A 206 -15.22 21.56 -4.09
CA ARG A 206 -13.99 22.21 -4.55
C ARG A 206 -12.90 22.16 -3.48
N ALA A 207 -13.22 22.62 -2.26
CA ALA A 207 -12.29 22.62 -1.15
C ALA A 207 -11.74 21.23 -0.84
N PHE A 208 -12.59 20.20 -0.89
CA PHE A 208 -12.21 18.82 -0.66
C PHE A 208 -11.31 18.29 -1.78
N ARG A 209 -11.65 18.55 -3.06
CA ARG A 209 -10.81 18.14 -4.20
C ARG A 209 -9.45 18.84 -4.19
N ASP A 210 -9.41 20.13 -3.88
CA ASP A 210 -8.14 20.88 -3.81
C ASP A 210 -7.25 20.37 -2.66
N THR A 211 -7.88 19.97 -1.55
CA THR A 211 -7.18 19.51 -0.34
C THR A 211 -6.80 18.04 -0.37
N TYR A 212 -7.57 17.16 -1.00
CA TYR A 212 -7.35 15.70 -0.97
C TYR A 212 -7.25 15.08 -2.36
N GLY A 213 -7.26 15.88 -3.43
CA GLY A 213 -7.12 15.43 -4.81
C GLY A 213 -8.27 14.58 -5.36
N MET A 214 -9.35 14.37 -4.60
CA MET A 214 -10.52 13.60 -5.01
C MET A 214 -11.80 14.11 -4.34
N PRO A 215 -13.00 13.80 -4.88
CA PRO A 215 -14.27 14.18 -4.25
C PRO A 215 -14.55 13.39 -2.95
N PRO A 216 -15.41 13.91 -2.05
CA PRO A 216 -15.74 13.27 -0.77
C PRO A 216 -16.22 11.81 -0.89
N HIS A 217 -17.08 11.50 -1.86
CA HIS A 217 -17.60 10.14 -2.05
C HIS A 217 -16.52 9.13 -2.49
N ALA A 218 -15.58 9.56 -3.34
CA ALA A 218 -14.45 8.73 -3.75
C ALA A 218 -13.51 8.48 -2.56
N TRP A 219 -13.26 9.53 -1.77
CA TRP A 219 -12.47 9.45 -0.54
C TRP A 219 -13.12 8.52 0.50
N LEU A 220 -14.44 8.60 0.71
CA LEU A 220 -15.15 7.71 1.62
C LEU A 220 -15.03 6.25 1.18
N THR A 221 -15.21 5.97 -0.11
CA THR A 221 -15.05 4.61 -0.65
C THR A 221 -13.63 4.08 -0.41
N ASP A 222 -12.61 4.90 -0.63
CA ASP A 222 -11.20 4.56 -0.32
C ASP A 222 -11.00 4.27 1.16
N ALA A 223 -11.52 5.13 2.06
CA ALA A 223 -11.44 4.96 3.50
C ALA A 223 -12.13 3.67 3.98
N ARG A 224 -13.30 3.33 3.41
CA ARG A 224 -13.99 2.06 3.69
C ARG A 224 -13.17 0.85 3.24
N VAL A 225 -12.51 0.91 2.09
CA VAL A 225 -11.61 -0.17 1.63
C VAL A 225 -10.39 -0.32 2.55
N ARG A 226 -9.80 0.79 3.02
CA ARG A 226 -8.70 0.75 4.00
C ARG A 226 -9.14 0.15 5.33
N ALA A 227 -10.32 0.52 5.83
CA ALA A 227 -10.89 -0.10 7.02
C ALA A 227 -11.15 -1.61 6.80
N ALA A 228 -11.69 -2.00 5.64
CA ALA A 228 -11.93 -3.39 5.30
C ALA A 228 -10.63 -4.19 5.26
N ARG A 229 -9.56 -3.61 4.72
CA ARG A 229 -8.22 -4.22 4.69
C ARG A 229 -7.74 -4.58 6.10
N ARG A 230 -7.84 -3.65 7.06
CA ARG A 230 -7.49 -3.91 8.47
C ARG A 230 -8.31 -5.04 9.09
N LEU A 231 -9.61 -5.10 8.82
CA LEU A 231 -10.47 -6.19 9.29
C LEU A 231 -10.07 -7.55 8.68
N LEU A 232 -9.75 -7.58 7.38
CA LEU A 232 -9.31 -8.79 6.69
C LEU A 232 -7.96 -9.27 7.23
N ASP A 233 -7.03 -8.36 7.50
CA ASP A 233 -5.72 -8.64 8.12
C ASP A 233 -5.91 -9.22 9.54
N ALA A 234 -6.93 -8.76 10.28
CA ALA A 234 -7.34 -9.31 11.58
C ALA A 234 -8.17 -10.61 11.49
N GLY A 235 -8.42 -11.13 10.28
CA GLY A 235 -9.11 -12.41 10.07
C GLY A 235 -10.64 -12.33 9.94
N THR A 236 -11.25 -11.15 9.99
CA THR A 236 -12.70 -10.95 9.75
C THR A 236 -13.08 -11.42 8.35
N SER A 237 -14.23 -12.09 8.19
CA SER A 237 -14.66 -12.58 6.87
C SER A 237 -14.93 -11.41 5.90
N PRO A 238 -14.78 -11.59 4.57
CA PRO A 238 -15.11 -10.53 3.62
C PRO A 238 -16.58 -10.08 3.67
N ALA A 239 -17.50 -10.96 4.07
CA ALA A 239 -18.91 -10.62 4.23
C ALA A 239 -19.12 -9.70 5.43
N ASP A 240 -18.57 -10.06 6.59
CA ASP A 240 -18.70 -9.26 7.81
C ASP A 240 -17.98 -7.92 7.64
N ALA A 241 -16.77 -7.93 7.08
CA ALA A 241 -16.01 -6.71 6.80
C ALA A 241 -16.78 -5.73 5.90
N ALA A 242 -17.53 -6.23 4.91
CA ALA A 242 -18.35 -5.38 4.04
C ALA A 242 -19.40 -4.61 4.85
N VAL A 243 -20.14 -5.30 5.71
CA VAL A 243 -21.19 -4.70 6.56
C VAL A 243 -20.56 -3.74 7.58
N THR A 244 -19.49 -4.16 8.27
CA THR A 244 -18.82 -3.36 9.30
C THR A 244 -18.32 -2.01 8.79
N VAL A 245 -17.85 -1.95 7.54
CA VAL A 245 -17.31 -0.71 6.96
C VAL A 245 -18.32 0.06 6.10
N GLY A 246 -19.58 -0.39 6.02
CA GLY A 246 -20.64 0.35 5.34
C GLY A 246 -20.80 0.09 3.85
N PHE A 247 -20.30 -1.04 3.34
CA PHE A 247 -20.75 -1.56 2.04
C PHE A 247 -22.09 -2.30 2.20
N THR A 248 -22.93 -2.22 1.17
CA THR A 248 -24.25 -2.86 1.14
C THR A 248 -24.17 -4.37 1.32
N ASP A 249 -23.19 -5.00 0.68
CA ASP A 249 -22.97 -6.44 0.69
C ASP A 249 -21.52 -6.78 0.27
N GLN A 250 -21.16 -8.06 0.37
CA GLN A 250 -19.85 -8.55 -0.04
C GLN A 250 -19.57 -8.31 -1.54
N PRO A 251 -20.49 -8.55 -2.49
CA PRO A 251 -20.28 -8.18 -3.90
C PRO A 251 -19.91 -6.72 -4.10
N HIS A 252 -20.51 -5.80 -3.34
CA HIS A 252 -20.20 -4.38 -3.38
C HIS A 252 -18.78 -4.10 -2.89
N LEU A 253 -18.37 -4.68 -1.76
CA LEU A 253 -16.98 -4.64 -1.30
C LEU A 253 -16.03 -5.22 -2.35
N ASN A 254 -16.33 -6.40 -2.90
CA ASN A 254 -15.48 -7.08 -3.89
C ASN A 254 -15.16 -6.18 -5.09
N ARG A 255 -16.17 -5.47 -5.62
CA ARG A 255 -15.99 -4.54 -6.75
C ARG A 255 -15.03 -3.40 -6.41
N HIS A 256 -15.23 -2.73 -5.28
CA HIS A 256 -14.40 -1.58 -4.89
C HIS A 256 -13.01 -1.99 -4.43
N PHE A 257 -12.93 -3.02 -3.60
CA PHE A 257 -11.68 -3.55 -3.08
C PHE A 257 -10.77 -4.01 -4.24
N ALA A 258 -11.29 -4.78 -5.20
CA ALA A 258 -10.50 -5.18 -6.36
C ALA A 258 -10.06 -3.96 -7.19
N ARG A 259 -10.91 -2.95 -7.39
CA ARG A 259 -10.56 -1.74 -8.16
C ARG A 259 -9.50 -0.84 -7.50
N ILE A 260 -9.31 -0.96 -6.18
CA ILE A 260 -8.38 -0.15 -5.40
C ILE A 260 -7.12 -0.94 -5.04
N VAL A 261 -7.27 -2.16 -4.51
CA VAL A 261 -6.16 -3.01 -4.03
C VAL A 261 -5.57 -3.89 -5.14
N GLY A 262 -6.29 -4.08 -6.24
CA GLY A 262 -5.84 -4.90 -7.38
C GLY A 262 -6.18 -6.38 -7.28
N VAL A 263 -6.49 -6.88 -6.08
CA VAL A 263 -6.94 -8.25 -5.82
C VAL A 263 -8.30 -8.27 -5.10
N PRO A 264 -9.16 -9.29 -5.29
CA PRO A 264 -10.38 -9.45 -4.49
C PRO A 264 -10.08 -9.68 -3.00
N PRO A 265 -10.98 -9.29 -2.08
CA PRO A 265 -10.72 -9.36 -0.62
C PRO A 265 -10.54 -10.80 -0.12
N GLY A 266 -11.23 -11.79 -0.70
CA GLY A 266 -11.02 -13.19 -0.36
C GLY A 266 -9.66 -13.73 -0.80
N ALA A 267 -9.13 -13.25 -1.93
CA ALA A 267 -7.77 -13.60 -2.37
C ALA A 267 -6.71 -12.92 -1.50
N TYR A 268 -6.93 -11.65 -1.17
CA TYR A 268 -6.10 -10.87 -0.24
C TYR A 268 -6.01 -11.57 1.12
N GLN A 269 -7.15 -11.93 1.73
CA GLN A 269 -7.17 -12.56 3.06
C GLN A 269 -6.49 -13.92 3.09
N ARG A 270 -6.66 -14.74 2.05
CA ARG A 270 -5.99 -16.06 1.97
C ARG A 270 -4.47 -15.93 2.07
N GLU A 271 -3.89 -14.95 1.38
CA GLU A 271 -2.44 -14.72 1.46
C GLU A 271 -2.00 -14.25 2.85
N ARG A 272 -2.86 -13.58 3.63
CA ARG A 272 -2.57 -13.22 5.03
C ARG A 272 -2.61 -14.42 5.97
N LYS A 273 -3.60 -15.31 5.81
CA LYS A 273 -3.71 -16.53 6.63
C LYS A 273 -2.54 -17.48 6.41
N ASN A 274 -2.09 -17.64 5.17
CA ASN A 274 -0.93 -18.50 4.86
C ASN A 274 0.35 -18.07 5.59
N VAL A 275 0.53 -16.76 5.84
CA VAL A 275 1.65 -16.23 6.62
C VAL A 275 1.48 -16.58 8.09
N GLN A 276 0.31 -16.30 8.67
CA GLN A 276 0.01 -16.57 10.08
C GLN A 276 0.07 -18.07 10.43
N ASP A 277 -0.39 -18.95 9.54
CA ASP A 277 -0.37 -20.40 9.75
C ASP A 277 1.04 -20.99 9.65
N SER A 278 1.91 -20.41 8.81
CA SER A 278 3.33 -20.82 8.71
C SER A 278 4.10 -20.48 9.99
N GLY A 279 3.86 -19.31 10.60
CA GLY A 279 4.45 -18.93 11.89
C GLY A 279 3.96 -19.80 13.07
N ARG A 280 2.71 -20.30 13.01
CA ARG A 280 2.16 -21.21 14.02
C ARG A 280 2.75 -22.62 13.97
N ALA A 281 3.16 -23.08 12.78
CA ALA A 281 3.76 -24.40 12.59
C ALA A 281 5.23 -24.49 13.07
N LEU A 282 5.89 -23.35 13.32
CA LEU A 282 7.29 -23.29 13.80
C LEU A 282 7.45 -23.31 15.32
N LEU A 283 6.35 -23.30 16.10
CA LEU A 283 6.39 -23.50 17.55
C LEU A 283 6.27 -25.00 17.89
N VAL A 284 7.38 -25.73 17.74
CA VAL A 284 7.55 -27.05 18.36
C VAL A 284 7.76 -26.84 19.87
N PRO A 285 7.07 -27.56 20.77
CA PRO A 285 7.36 -27.49 22.19
C PRO A 285 8.77 -28.03 22.44
N SER A 286 9.63 -27.19 23.02
CA SER A 286 10.93 -27.60 23.54
C SER A 286 10.74 -28.48 24.78
N GLU A 287 10.51 -29.78 24.58
CA GLU A 287 10.74 -30.79 25.61
C GLU A 287 11.89 -31.71 25.17
N ALA A 288 13.05 -31.51 25.82
CA ALA A 288 14.04 -32.51 26.23
C ALA A 288 15.48 -31.95 26.15
N CYS A 289 15.84 -31.08 27.09
CA CYS A 289 17.22 -31.00 27.56
C CYS A 289 17.27 -31.65 28.95
N GLN A 290 17.30 -32.98 28.99
CA GLN A 290 17.64 -33.72 30.21
C GLN A 290 19.02 -34.35 30.03
N ASN A 291 19.98 -33.68 30.68
CA ASN A 291 21.20 -34.21 31.31
C ASN A 291 21.49 -35.71 31.09
N ARG A 292 22.61 -36.01 30.44
CA ARG A 292 23.43 -37.17 30.82
C ARG A 292 24.86 -36.74 31.08
N GLN A 293 25.24 -36.94 32.34
CA GLN A 293 26.57 -36.77 32.89
C GLN A 293 27.55 -37.76 32.22
N HIS A 294 28.73 -37.26 31.86
CA HIS A 294 29.89 -38.09 31.55
C HIS A 294 30.54 -38.58 32.85
N PRO A 295 30.97 -39.85 32.96
CA PRO A 295 31.95 -40.24 33.96
C PRO A 295 33.38 -40.04 33.42
N HIS A 296 34.23 -39.45 34.27
CA HIS A 296 35.68 -39.34 34.09
C HIS A 296 36.38 -40.71 33.94
N PRO A 297 37.50 -40.81 33.21
CA PRO A 297 38.38 -41.97 33.27
C PRO A 297 39.37 -41.84 34.44
N GLN A 298 39.67 -42.97 35.11
CA GLN A 298 40.83 -43.11 35.98
C GLN A 298 41.66 -44.33 35.54
N ALA A 299 42.97 -44.15 35.69
CA ALA A 299 44.13 -45.04 35.50
C ALA A 299 44.58 -45.26 34.04
#